data_AF-A0A401FNC7-F1
#
_entry.id   AF-A0A401FNC7-F1
#
_cell.length_a   1.000
_cell.length_b   1.000
_cell.length_c   1.000
_cell.angle_alpha   90.00
_cell.angle_beta   90.00
_cell.angle_gamma   90.00
#
_symmetry.space_group_name_H-M   'P 1'
#
loop_
_entity.id
_entity.type
_entity.pdbx_description
1 polymer ?
#
loop_
_entity_poly.entity_id
_entity_poly.type
_entity_poly.pdbx_seq_one_letter_code
_entity_poly.pdbx_strand_id
1 'polypeptide(L)' 'MTNSIIHSELTAQKFYERNGYNVVSDIFIEDGVKCVIVKKDF' A
#
# COMPACT_ATOMS: atom_id res chain seq x y z
N MET A 1 -2.99 16.89 10.33
CA MET A 1 -2.40 16.26 9.12
C MET A 1 -3.15 14.96 8.91
N THR A 2 -3.87 14.83 7.80
CA THR A 2 -4.73 13.66 7.52
C THR A 2 -3.98 12.72 6.59
N ASN A 3 -4.05 11.41 6.83
CA ASN A 3 -3.46 10.42 5.95
C ASN A 3 -4.46 9.31 5.61
N SER A 4 -4.22 8.65 4.48
CA SER A 4 -4.90 7.45 4.02
C SER A 4 -3.91 6.28 4.03
N ILE A 5 -4.30 5.15 4.63
CA ILE A 5 -3.47 3.94 4.77
C ILE A 5 -4.25 2.77 4.17
N ILE A 6 -3.60 1.97 3.31
CA ILE A 6 -4.23 0.85 2.60
C ILE A 6 -3.32 -0.37 2.68
N HIS A 7 -3.89 -1.53 3.01
CA HIS A 7 -3.26 -2.82 2.78
C HIS A 7 -3.51 -3.21 1.33
N SER A 8 -2.48 -3.05 0.50
CA SER A 8 -2.54 -3.33 -0.93
C SER A 8 -1.97 -4.72 -1.19
N GLU A 9 -2.68 -5.54 -1.96
CA GLU A 9 -2.02 -6.66 -2.62
C GLU A 9 -0.80 -6.15 -3.42
N LEU A 10 0.28 -6.94 -3.45
CA LEU A 10 1.54 -6.56 -4.07
C LEU A 10 1.37 -6.27 -5.57
N THR A 11 0.44 -6.98 -6.21
CA THR A 11 0.07 -6.79 -7.63
C THR A 11 -0.55 -5.42 -7.91
N ALA A 12 -1.20 -4.80 -6.92
CA ALA A 12 -1.85 -3.50 -7.01
C ALA A 12 -0.94 -2.32 -6.62
N GLN A 13 0.29 -2.57 -6.13
CA GLN A 13 1.22 -1.53 -5.67
C GLN A 13 1.34 -0.36 -6.68
N LYS A 14 1.62 -0.67 -7.95
CA LYS A 14 1.81 0.36 -9.00
C LYS A 14 0.56 1.21 -9.25
N PHE A 15 -0.64 0.66 -9.02
CA PHE A 15 -1.87 1.44 -9.13
C PHE A 15 -1.93 2.51 -8.03
N TYR A 16 -1.61 2.15 -6.79
CA TYR A 16 -1.60 3.10 -5.68
C TYR A 16 -0.46 4.12 -5.79
N GLU A 17 0.74 3.70 -6.20
CA GLU A 17 1.86 4.61 -6.48
C GLU A 17 1.48 5.68 -7.50
N ARG A 18 0.80 5.31 -8.59
CA ARG A 18 0.29 6.27 -9.60
C ARG A 18 -0.74 7.26 -9.04
N ASN A 19 -1.41 6.92 -7.95
CA ASN A 19 -2.38 7.78 -7.26
C ASN A 19 -1.74 8.63 -6.13
N GLY A 20 -0.42 8.62 -6.01
CA GLY A 20 0.34 9.41 -5.04
C GLY A 20 0.46 8.76 -3.67
N TYR A 21 0.24 7.44 -3.57
CA TYR A 21 0.60 6.68 -2.38
C TYR A 21 2.06 6.24 -2.43
N ASN A 22 2.67 6.03 -1.27
CA ASN A 22 4.02 5.48 -1.13
C ASN A 22 3.96 4.19 -0.30
N VAL A 23 4.79 3.20 -0.65
CA VAL A 23 4.96 1.98 0.17
C VAL A 23 5.65 2.36 1.47
N VAL A 24 5.10 1.90 2.60
CA VAL A 24 5.59 2.20 3.95
C VAL A 24 5.82 0.96 4.81
N SER A 25 5.79 -0.22 4.20
CA SER A 25 6.10 -1.49 4.87
C SER A 25 6.93 -2.39 3.97
N ASP A 26 7.54 -3.40 4.58
CA ASP A 26 7.99 -4.60 3.86
C ASP A 26 6.79 -5.41 3.32
N ILE A 27 7.07 -6.41 2.47
CA ILE A 27 6.07 -7.35 1.99
C ILE A 27 5.67 -8.29 3.13
N PHE A 28 4.36 -8.48 3.33
CA PHE A 28 3.80 -9.45 4.28
C PHE A 28 2.78 -10.36 3.61
N ILE A 29 2.40 -11.44 4.30
CA ILE A 29 1.38 -12.39 3.85
C ILE A 29 0.09 -12.15 4.63
N GLU A 30 -1.01 -11.95 3.91
CA GLU A 30 -2.37 -11.79 4.45
C GLU A 30 -3.27 -12.76 3.69
N ASP A 31 -3.89 -13.71 4.40
CA ASP A 31 -4.72 -14.78 3.81
C ASP A 31 -4.05 -15.55 2.65
N GLY A 32 -2.73 -15.73 2.73
CA GLY A 32 -1.92 -16.41 1.70
C GLY A 32 -1.52 -15.52 0.51
N VAL A 33 -1.92 -14.25 0.50
CA VAL A 33 -1.61 -13.27 -0.54
C VAL A 33 -0.48 -12.34 -0.09
N LYS A 34 0.42 -11.98 -1.00
CA LYS A 34 1.48 -10.98 -0.74
C LYS A 34 0.90 -9.58 -0.76
N CYS A 35 1.10 -8.84 0.33
CA CYS A 35 0.61 -7.48 0.50
C CYS A 35 1.72 -6.52 0.94
N VAL A 36 1.46 -5.22 0.79
CA VAL A 36 2.25 -4.09 1.31
C VAL A 36 1.30 -3.02 1.86
N ILE A 37 1.76 -2.23 2.82
CA ILE A 37 1.04 -1.05 3.27
C ILE A 37 1.46 0.13 2.41
N VAL A 38 0.48 0.84 1.86
CA VAL A 38 0.70 2.11 1.15
C VAL A 38 0.03 3.27 1.88
N LYS A 39 0.66 4.43 1.86
CA LYS A 39 0.21 5.64 2.56
C LYS A 39 0.20 6.86 1.64
N LYS A 40 -0.84 7.70 1.75
CA LYS A 40 -0.93 9.03 1.12
C LYS A 40 -1.21 10.10 2.17
N ASP A 41 -0.42 11.16 2.17
CA ASP A 41 -0.61 12.35 3.00
C ASP A 41 -1.39 13.42 2.20
N PHE A 42 -2.24 14.20 2.89
CA PHE A 42 -3.04 15.30 2.33
C PHE A 42 -2.62 16.67 2.88
#